data_AF-A0A424RRN1-F1
#
_entry.id   AF-A0A424RRN1-F1
#
_cell.length_a   1.000
_cell.length_b   1.000
_cell.length_c   1.000
_cell.angle_alpha   90.00
_cell.angle_beta   90.00
_cell.angle_gamma   90.00
#
_symmetry.space_group_name_H-M   'P 1'
#
loop_
_entity.id
_entity.type
_entity.pdbx_description
1 polymer ?
#
loop_
_entity_poly.entity_id
_entity_poly.type
_entity_poly.pdbx_seq_one_letter_code
_entity_poly.pdbx_strand_id
1 'polypeptide(L)' 'MKDLITAIGLIFFLEGLLIAIFPSRIKSMLELIKNTPENKLRTFGVVFLVIGFLIIWYIKN' A
#
# COMPACT_ATOMS: atom_id res chain seq x y z
N MET A 1 -21.10 -5.98 -3.69
CA MET A 1 -20.77 -5.07 -4.83
C MET A 1 -20.39 -3.67 -4.36
N LYS A 2 -21.07 -3.07 -3.36
CA LYS A 2 -20.69 -1.77 -2.80
C LYS A 2 -19.30 -1.80 -2.13
N ASP A 3 -18.98 -2.85 -1.37
CA ASP A 3 -17.72 -2.93 -0.63
C ASP A 3 -16.47 -2.93 -1.52
N LEU A 4 -16.54 -3.53 -2.71
CA LEU A 4 -15.43 -3.54 -3.66
C LEU A 4 -15.14 -2.13 -4.19
N ILE A 5 -16.21 -1.41 -4.54
CA ILE A 5 -16.11 -0.02 -5.03
C ILE A 5 -15.60 0.89 -3.91
N THR A 6 -16.06 0.69 -2.67
CA THR A 6 -15.57 1.43 -1.50
C THR A 6 -14.09 1.15 -1.22
N ALA A 7 -13.65 -0.11 -1.29
CA ALA A 7 -12.24 -0.47 -1.09
C ALA A 7 -11.33 0.18 -2.15
N ILE A 8 -11.74 0.16 -3.42
CA ILE A 8 -11.03 0.82 -4.52
C ILE A 8 -10.99 2.34 -4.28
N GLY A 9 -12.12 2.95 -3.91
CA GLY A 9 -12.19 4.37 -3.59
C GLY A 9 -11.28 4.77 -2.44
N LEU A 10 -11.20 3.95 -1.38
CA LEU A 10 -10.32 4.18 -0.23
C LEU A 10 -8.84 4.10 -0.61
N ILE A 11 -8.45 3.15 -1.46
CA ILE A 11 -7.07 3.05 -1.97
C ILE A 11 -6.67 4.33 -2.70
N PHE A 12 -7.48 4.75 -3.69
CA PHE A 12 -7.19 5.97 -4.45
C PHE A 12 -7.22 7.22 -3.58
N PHE A 13 -8.13 7.30 -2.60
CA PHE A 13 -8.21 8.43 -1.69
C PHE A 13 -6.95 8.53 -0.82
N LEU A 14 -6.52 7.43 -0.20
CA LEU A 14 -5.33 7.42 0.65
C LEU A 14 -4.05 7.69 -0.15
N GLU A 15 -3.87 7.04 -1.30
CA GLU A 15 -2.69 7.29 -2.15
C GLU A 15 -2.66 8.72 -2.68
N GLY A 16 -3.79 9.23 -3.16
CA GLY A 16 -3.91 10.60 -3.65
C GLY A 16 -3.69 11.65 -2.56
N LEU A 17 -4.18 11.41 -1.34
CA LEU A 17 -3.99 12.27 -0.19
C LEU A 17 -2.50 12.39 0.17
N LEU A 18 -1.78 11.28 0.21
CA LEU A 18 -0.34 11.27 0.52
C LEU A 18 0.46 12.06 -0.52
N ILE A 19 0.13 11.91 -1.80
CA ILE A 19 0.78 12.64 -2.90
C ILE A 19 0.46 14.14 -2.83
N ALA A 20 -0.79 14.50 -2.52
CA ALA A 20 -1.24 15.89 -2.45
C ALA A 20 -0.61 16.65 -1.28
N ILE A 21 -0.50 16.02 -0.10
CA ILE A 21 0.04 16.67 1.10
C ILE A 21 1.57 16.64 1.12
N PHE A 22 2.21 15.53 0.70
CA PHE A 22 3.66 15.34 0.83
C PHE A 22 4.33 14.86 -0.47
N PRO A 23 4.32 15.66 -1.55
CA PRO A 23 4.89 15.26 -2.84
C PRO A 23 6.41 15.01 -2.78
N SER A 24 7.13 15.77 -1.94
CA SER A 24 8.59 15.62 -1.76
C SER A 24 8.96 14.30 -1.08
N ARG A 25 8.17 13.87 -0.08
CA ARG A 25 8.38 12.60 0.63
C ARG A 25 8.19 11.40 -0.29
N ILE A 26 7.15 11.41 -1.13
CA ILE A 26 6.90 10.36 -2.12
C ILE A 26 8.09 10.21 -3.07
N LYS A 27 8.65 11.31 -3.57
CA LYS A 27 9.85 11.27 -4.44
C LYS A 27 11.04 10.61 -3.75
N SER A 28 11.34 10.98 -2.50
CA SER A 28 12.43 10.36 -1.74
C SER A 28 12.18 8.87 -1.45
N MET A 29 10.94 8.47 -1.19
CA MET A 29 10.58 7.06 -1.01
C MET A 29 10.81 6.24 -2.28
N LEU A 30 10.43 6.77 -3.45
CA LEU A 30 10.67 6.10 -4.74
C LEU A 30 12.17 5.90 -5.02
N GLU A 31 12.99 6.89 -4.65
CA GLU A 31 14.45 6.79 -4.80
C GLU A 31 15.06 5.72 -3.87
N LEU A 32 14.54 5.60 -2.65
CA LEU A 32 14.90 4.51 -1.73
C LEU A 32 14.51 3.13 -2.29
N ILE A 33 13.30 3.02 -2.86
CA ILE A 33 12.81 1.78 -3.48
C ILE A 33 13.69 1.38 -4.67
N LYS A 34 14.07 2.34 -5.52
CA LYS A 34 14.96 2.10 -6.67
C LYS A 34 16.33 1.55 -6.27
N ASN A 35 16.88 2.00 -5.14
CA ASN A 35 18.18 1.56 -4.64
C ASN A 35 18.12 0.26 -3.82
N THR A 36 16.93 -0.27 -3.55
CA THR A 36 16.75 -1.49 -2.74
C THR A 36 16.68 -2.72 -3.66
N PRO A 37 17.37 -3.83 -3.33
CA PRO A 37 17.37 -5.03 -4.16
C PRO A 37 15.97 -5.67 -4.24
N GLU A 38 15.63 -6.19 -5.42
CA GLU A 38 14.30 -6.77 -5.71
C GLU A 38 13.90 -7.89 -4.74
N ASN A 39 14.86 -8.71 -4.29
CA ASN A 39 14.57 -9.77 -3.32
C ASN A 39 14.00 -9.22 -2.02
N LYS A 40 14.53 -8.09 -1.51
CA LYS A 40 13.98 -7.47 -0.31
C LYS A 40 12.61 -6.88 -0.56
N LEU A 41 12.40 -6.20 -1.71
CA LEU A 41 11.07 -5.69 -2.10
C LEU A 41 10.03 -6.81 -2.14
N ARG A 42 10.38 -7.95 -2.74
CA ARG A 42 9.50 -9.13 -2.82
C ARG A 42 9.16 -9.67 -1.45
N THR A 43 10.15 -9.86 -0.57
CA THR A 43 9.89 -10.33 0.80
C THR A 43 8.98 -9.36 1.55
N PHE A 44 9.24 -8.05 1.49
CA PHE A 44 8.36 -7.05 2.10
C PHE A 44 6.95 -7.10 1.53
N GLY A 45 6.81 -7.17 0.20
CA GLY A 45 5.50 -7.26 -0.46
C GLY A 45 4.70 -8.49 -0.02
N VAL A 46 5.33 -9.66 0.09
CA VAL A 46 4.68 -10.88 0.58
C VAL A 46 4.25 -10.73 2.04
N VAL A 47 5.10 -10.15 2.89
CA VAL A 47 4.75 -9.88 4.30
C VAL A 47 3.54 -8.96 4.40
N PHE A 48 3.53 -7.84 3.67
CA PHE A 48 2.39 -6.92 3.64
C PHE A 48 1.11 -7.58 3.11
N LEU A 49 1.21 -8.44 2.09
CA LEU A 49 0.08 -9.19 1.55
C LEU A 49 -0.53 -10.13 2.60
N VAL A 50 0.31 -10.91 3.30
CA VAL A 50 -0.15 -11.85 4.32
C VAL A 50 -0.79 -11.11 5.50
N ILE A 51 -0.17 -10.02 5.96
CA ILE A 51 -0.72 -9.21 7.06
C ILE A 51 -2.06 -8.60 6.64
N GLY A 52 -2.14 -7.99 5.45
CA GLY A 52 -3.38 -7.40 4.93
C GLY A 52 -4.50 -8.43 4.81
N PHE A 53 -4.18 -9.63 4.34
CA PHE A 53 -5.12 -10.74 4.26
C PHE A 53 -5.63 -11.17 5.65
N LEU A 54 -4.72 -11.33 6.62
CA LEU A 54 -5.09 -11.70 8.00
C LEU A 54 -5.99 -10.65 8.66
N ILE A 55 -5.71 -9.36 8.46
CA ILE A 55 -6.54 -8.26 8.99
C ILE A 55 -7.95 -8.31 8.40
N ILE A 56 -8.07 -8.44 7.07
CA ILE A 56 -9.37 -8.53 6.40
C ILE A 56 -10.14 -9.76 6.88
N TRP A 57 -9.45 -10.90 7.02
CA TRP A 57 -10.06 -12.13 7.49
C TRP A 57 -10.59 -12.00 8.92
N TYR A 58 -9.81 -11.39 9.83
CA TYR A 58 -10.23 -11.19 11.22
C TYR A 58 -11.37 -10.19 11.37
N ILE A 59 -11.41 -9.12 10.56
CA ILE A 59 -12.48 -8.11 10.63
C ILE A 59 -13.80 -8.64 10.06
N LYS A 60 -13.73 -9.53 9.07
CA LYS A 60 -14.91 -10.03 8.34
C LYS A 60 -15.47 -11.34 8.92
N ASN A 61 -14.76 -11.97 9.85
CA ASN A 61 -15.18 -13.19 10.56
C ASN A 61 -15.74 -12.85 11.94
#